data_AF-A0A959S6R9-F1
#
_entry.id   AF-A0A959S6R9-F1
#
_cell.length_a   1.000
_cell.length_b   1.000
_cell.length_c   1.000
_cell.angle_alpha   90.00
_cell.angle_beta   90.00
_cell.angle_gamma   90.00
#
_symmetry.space_group_name_H-M   'P 1'
#
loop_
_entity.id
_entity.type
_entity.pdbx_description
1 polymer ?
#
loop_
_entity_poly.entity_id
_entity_poly.type
_entity_poly.pdbx_seq_one_letter_code
_entity_poly.pdbx_strand_id
1 'polypeptide(L)'
;MLRPLSFLTVLAFAGAMHAQTFYKISNVTITEKEQVTNGMDVTAAIKGSEGSDRVVIYAGQDMTLKSKVKVTTQNVRRSSLKSSAVNAIFEIDLTVDGKKDNRRIEKIYYMDQERKSSFKEKFVFKNGNKVRVITVAFDGVLE
;
A
#
# COMPACT_ATOMS: atom_id res chain seq x y z
N MET A 1 36.89 -42.62 37.81
CA MET A 1 35.82 -43.17 36.94
C MET A 1 34.67 -42.15 36.91
N LEU A 2 34.20 -41.84 35.70
CA LEU A 2 32.97 -41.12 35.30
C LEU A 2 32.70 -39.68 35.83
N ARG A 3 32.93 -38.73 34.90
CA ARG A 3 32.24 -37.42 34.73
C ARG A 3 30.73 -37.62 34.42
N PRO A 4 29.97 -36.57 34.03
CA PRO A 4 29.61 -35.29 34.65
C PRO A 4 28.06 -35.09 34.60
N LEU A 5 27.48 -34.00 35.12
CA LEU A 5 26.21 -33.52 34.52
C LEU A 5 26.03 -32.01 34.73
N SER A 6 26.66 -31.24 33.84
CA SER A 6 26.35 -29.83 33.66
C SER A 6 25.00 -29.72 32.96
N PHE A 7 23.96 -29.29 33.68
CA PHE A 7 22.67 -28.95 33.10
C PHE A 7 22.79 -27.63 32.33
N LEU A 8 23.05 -27.72 31.03
CA LEU A 8 23.03 -26.60 30.09
C LEU A 8 21.57 -26.28 29.76
N THR A 9 21.01 -25.24 30.37
CA THR A 9 19.68 -24.71 30.03
C THR A 9 19.79 -23.91 28.73
N VAL A 10 19.46 -24.52 27.60
CA VAL A 10 19.33 -23.84 26.31
C VAL A 10 17.99 -23.09 26.31
N LEU A 11 18.03 -21.77 26.52
CA LEU A 11 16.90 -20.89 26.24
C LEU A 11 16.71 -20.84 24.72
N ALA A 12 15.73 -21.61 24.22
CA ALA A 12 15.26 -21.46 22.85
C ALA A 12 14.41 -20.18 22.76
N PHE A 13 15.04 -19.06 22.43
CA PHE A 13 14.35 -17.88 21.90
C PHE A 13 13.80 -18.26 20.52
N ALA A 14 12.61 -18.86 20.49
CA ALA A 14 11.79 -18.95 19.28
C ALA A 14 11.29 -17.54 18.96
N GLY A 15 12.12 -16.75 18.29
CA GLY A 15 11.70 -15.47 17.73
C GLY A 15 10.55 -15.72 16.77
N ALA A 16 9.36 -15.24 17.12
CA ALA A 16 8.23 -15.21 16.22
C ALA A 16 8.62 -14.42 14.98
N MET A 17 8.94 -15.12 13.89
CA MET A 17 9.09 -14.51 12.58
C MET A 17 7.69 -14.04 12.15
N HIS A 18 7.30 -12.83 12.57
CA HIS A 18 6.16 -12.16 12.00
C HIS A 18 6.48 -11.91 10.53
N ALA A 19 5.79 -12.62 9.63
CA ALA A 19 5.83 -12.34 8.20
C ALA A 19 5.41 -10.88 8.00
N GLN A 20 6.35 -10.02 7.61
CA GLN A 20 6.13 -8.62 7.32
C GLN A 20 5.42 -8.51 5.97
N THR A 21 4.19 -8.01 5.96
CA THR A 21 3.46 -7.76 4.71
C THR A 21 4.00 -6.49 4.05
N PHE A 22 4.19 -6.55 2.74
CA PHE A 22 4.65 -5.45 1.90
C PHE A 22 3.63 -5.12 0.82
N TYR A 23 3.56 -3.85 0.47
CA TYR A 23 2.85 -3.40 -0.71
C TYR A 23 3.83 -2.74 -1.66
N LYS A 24 3.93 -3.28 -2.88
CA LYS A 24 4.77 -2.76 -3.95
C LYS A 24 3.92 -1.93 -4.90
N ILE A 25 4.43 -0.76 -5.22
CA ILE A 25 3.86 0.19 -6.19
C ILE A 25 4.82 0.26 -7.36
N SER A 26 4.31 0.09 -8.57
CA SER A 26 5.11 0.15 -9.79
C SER A 26 4.36 0.81 -10.94
N ASN A 27 5.07 1.09 -12.04
CA ASN A 27 4.49 1.62 -13.29
C ASN A 27 3.69 2.91 -13.07
N VAL A 28 4.21 3.78 -12.20
CA VAL A 28 3.50 4.99 -11.81
C VAL A 28 3.57 6.00 -12.95
N THR A 29 2.41 6.44 -13.40
CA THR A 29 2.26 7.44 -14.45
C THR A 29 1.32 8.55 -13.97
N ILE A 30 1.72 9.78 -14.25
CA ILE A 30 0.95 10.98 -13.96
C ILE A 30 0.75 11.70 -15.28
N THR A 31 -0.51 11.82 -15.70
CA THR A 31 -0.89 12.48 -16.95
C THR A 31 -1.61 13.77 -16.65
N GLU A 32 -1.06 14.87 -17.16
CA GLU A 32 -1.72 16.18 -17.17
C GLU A 32 -1.75 16.70 -18.61
N LYS A 33 -2.96 16.89 -19.14
CA LYS A 33 -3.18 17.20 -20.57
C LYS A 33 -2.56 16.11 -21.46
N GLU A 34 -1.56 16.44 -22.26
CA GLU A 34 -0.83 15.52 -23.15
C GLU A 34 0.53 15.10 -22.58
N GLN A 35 0.93 15.66 -21.43
CA GLN A 35 2.20 15.34 -20.81
C GLN A 35 2.03 14.15 -19.86
N VAL A 36 2.95 13.20 -19.99
CA VAL A 36 3.06 12.05 -19.10
C VAL A 36 4.38 12.15 -18.34
N THR A 37 4.29 12.04 -17.02
CA THR A 37 5.44 12.00 -16.11
C THR A 37 5.43 10.67 -15.37
N ASN A 38 6.60 10.06 -15.24
CA ASN A 38 6.74 8.81 -14.50
C ASN A 38 7.02 9.08 -13.02
N GLY A 39 6.40 8.29 -12.15
CA GLY A 39 6.69 8.26 -10.72
C GLY A 39 7.80 7.28 -10.38
N MET A 40 8.00 7.07 -9.09
CA MET A 40 8.95 6.12 -8.53
C MET A 40 8.25 4.81 -8.18
N ASP A 41 8.93 3.70 -8.40
CA ASP A 41 8.53 2.41 -7.85
C ASP A 41 8.91 2.38 -6.36
N VAL A 42 7.97 1.99 -5.51
CA VAL A 42 8.13 2.06 -4.05
C VAL A 42 7.56 0.84 -3.38
N THR A 43 8.26 0.34 -2.35
CA THR A 43 7.74 -0.71 -1.47
C THR A 43 7.42 -0.13 -0.10
N ALA A 44 6.21 -0.34 0.37
CA ALA A 44 5.72 0.11 1.67
C ALA A 44 5.51 -1.09 2.59
N ALA A 45 6.15 -1.09 3.76
CA ALA A 45 5.89 -2.08 4.80
C ALA A 45 4.56 -1.78 5.52
N ILE A 46 3.71 -2.79 5.69
CA ILE A 46 2.43 -2.67 6.38
C ILE A 46 2.61 -3.09 7.84
N LYS A 47 2.39 -2.16 8.77
CA LYS A 47 2.52 -2.38 10.22
C LYS A 47 1.23 -2.98 10.79
N GLY A 48 0.91 -4.20 10.36
CA GLY A 48 -0.31 -4.90 10.80
C GLY A 48 -1.59 -4.08 10.51
N SER A 49 -2.46 -3.94 11.52
CA SER A 49 -3.76 -3.26 11.39
C SER A 49 -3.67 -1.72 11.27
N GLU A 50 -2.49 -1.13 11.49
CA GLU A 50 -2.27 0.32 11.34
C GLU A 50 -2.13 0.74 9.88
N GLY A 51 -1.77 -0.21 9.01
CA GLY A 51 -1.43 0.03 7.61
C GLY A 51 0.04 0.42 7.42
N SER A 52 0.37 0.88 6.21
CA SER A 52 1.69 1.40 5.88
C SER A 52 1.82 2.86 6.31
N ASP A 53 3.07 3.31 6.43
CA ASP A 53 3.35 4.74 6.40
C ASP A 53 2.96 5.31 5.02
N ARG A 54 2.71 6.62 4.96
CA ARG A 54 2.50 7.31 3.67
C ARG A 54 3.81 7.38 2.92
N VAL A 55 3.92 6.60 1.85
CA VAL A 55 5.08 6.60 0.97
C VAL A 55 4.93 7.62 -0.13
N VAL A 56 6.01 8.33 -0.45
CA VAL A 56 6.04 9.29 -1.56
C VAL A 56 6.31 8.51 -2.85
N ILE A 57 5.40 8.61 -3.80
CA ILE A 57 5.51 7.94 -5.11
C ILE A 57 5.97 8.93 -6.18
N TYR A 58 5.67 10.21 -6.00
CA TYR A 58 6.19 11.27 -6.86
C TYR A 58 6.35 12.57 -6.07
N ALA A 59 7.44 13.28 -6.31
CA ALA A 59 7.70 14.61 -5.77
C ALA A 59 8.33 15.48 -6.85
N GLY A 60 7.54 16.41 -7.39
CA GLY A 60 7.97 17.47 -8.28
C GLY A 60 7.94 18.83 -7.57
N GLN A 61 8.21 19.89 -8.33
CA GLN A 61 8.27 21.25 -7.78
C GLN A 61 6.91 21.75 -7.27
N ASP A 62 5.83 21.46 -7.99
CA ASP A 62 4.46 21.95 -7.72
C ASP A 62 3.50 20.83 -7.29
N MET A 63 3.94 19.57 -7.35
CA MET A 63 3.09 18.40 -7.17
C MET A 63 3.75 17.32 -6.32
N THR A 64 3.01 16.73 -5.38
CA THR A 64 3.44 15.58 -4.59
C THR A 64 2.34 14.54 -4.53
N LEU A 65 2.69 13.29 -4.87
CA LEU A 65 1.82 12.13 -4.78
C LEU A 65 2.31 11.21 -3.67
N LYS A 66 1.43 10.88 -2.72
CA LYS A 66 1.69 9.91 -1.67
C LYS A 66 0.62 8.83 -1.69
N SER A 67 1.01 7.61 -1.30
CA SER A 67 0.05 6.53 -1.06
C SER A 67 0.23 5.93 0.31
N LYS A 68 -0.88 5.44 0.87
CA LYS A 68 -0.93 4.62 2.06
C LYS A 68 -1.80 3.41 1.78
N VAL A 69 -1.40 2.26 2.31
CA VAL A 69 -2.19 1.03 2.22
C VAL A 69 -2.49 0.49 3.60
N LYS A 70 -3.74 0.20 3.87
CA LYS A 70 -4.17 -0.49 5.08
C LYS A 70 -4.78 -1.82 4.71
N VAL A 71 -4.31 -2.89 5.36
CA VAL A 71 -4.82 -4.24 5.13
C VAL A 71 -5.56 -4.71 6.37
N THR A 72 -6.74 -5.29 6.14
CA THR A 72 -7.58 -5.88 7.17
C THR A 72 -8.12 -7.22 6.69
N THR A 73 -8.20 -8.21 7.58
CA THR A 73 -8.82 -9.50 7.27
C THR A 73 -10.31 -9.44 7.58
N GLN A 74 -11.16 -9.85 6.65
CA GLN A 74 -12.58 -10.01 6.94
C GLN A 74 -12.81 -11.37 7.60
N ASN A 75 -13.33 -11.39 8.83
CA ASN A 75 -13.76 -12.63 9.47
C ASN A 75 -15.30 -12.70 9.47
N VAL A 76 -15.87 -13.51 8.59
CA VAL A 76 -17.33 -13.71 8.49
C VAL A 76 -17.68 -15.14 8.91
N ARG A 77 -18.46 -15.28 9.98
CA ARG A 77 -18.84 -16.57 10.61
C ARG A 77 -19.55 -17.58 9.69
N ARG A 78 -20.08 -17.14 8.54
CA ARG A 78 -21.00 -17.92 7.69
C ARG A 78 -20.40 -18.42 6.36
N SER A 79 -19.13 -18.13 6.06
CA SER A 79 -18.48 -18.61 4.84
C SER A 79 -16.96 -18.60 5.01
N SER A 80 -16.33 -19.78 4.92
CA SER A 80 -14.88 -19.96 5.01
C SER A 80 -14.10 -19.23 3.91
N LEU A 81 -14.72 -19.10 2.72
CA LEU A 81 -14.17 -18.39 1.57
C LEU A 81 -14.11 -16.87 1.80
N LYS A 82 -15.10 -16.32 2.50
CA LYS A 82 -15.15 -14.89 2.86
C LYS A 82 -14.40 -14.58 4.15
N SER A 83 -14.30 -15.54 5.07
CA SER A 83 -13.55 -15.39 6.33
C SER A 83 -12.04 -15.27 6.15
N SER A 84 -11.56 -15.53 4.94
CA SER A 84 -10.15 -15.48 4.56
C SER A 84 -9.85 -14.35 3.57
N ALA A 85 -10.84 -13.52 3.23
CA ALA A 85 -10.67 -12.43 2.30
C ALA A 85 -9.82 -11.31 2.93
N VAL A 86 -8.90 -10.78 2.13
CA VAL A 86 -8.03 -9.67 2.50
C VAL A 86 -8.59 -8.40 1.91
N ASN A 87 -8.97 -7.46 2.78
CA ASN A 87 -9.44 -6.15 2.38
C ASN A 87 -8.29 -5.13 2.47
N ALA A 88 -7.90 -4.60 1.31
CA ALA A 88 -6.89 -3.56 1.18
C ALA A 88 -7.55 -2.22 0.84
N ILE A 89 -7.27 -1.22 1.68
CA ILE A 89 -7.71 0.16 1.50
C ILE A 89 -6.49 0.97 1.07
N PHE A 90 -6.57 1.57 -0.11
CA PHE A 90 -5.57 2.44 -0.68
C PHE A 90 -6.02 3.89 -0.51
N GLU A 91 -5.20 4.72 0.11
CA GLU A 91 -5.37 6.17 0.18
C GLU A 91 -4.32 6.82 -0.70
N ILE A 92 -4.76 7.54 -1.72
CA ILE A 92 -3.92 8.27 -2.66
C ILE A 92 -4.10 9.76 -2.37
N ASP A 93 -3.04 10.38 -1.87
CA ASP A 93 -2.97 11.80 -1.57
C ASP A 93 -2.24 12.52 -2.70
N LEU A 94 -2.93 13.42 -3.39
CA LEU A 94 -2.32 14.29 -4.40
C LEU A 94 -2.36 15.74 -3.90
N THR A 95 -1.19 16.36 -3.81
CA THR A 95 -1.05 17.78 -3.51
C THR A 95 -0.53 18.51 -4.74
N VAL A 96 -1.20 19.59 -5.15
CA VAL A 96 -0.88 20.42 -6.31
C VAL A 96 -1.04 21.88 -5.93
N ASP A 97 0.00 22.69 -6.12
CA ASP A 97 -0.01 24.12 -5.81
C ASP A 97 -0.47 24.41 -4.36
N GLY A 98 -0.07 23.54 -3.41
CA GLY A 98 -0.47 23.62 -1.99
C GLY A 98 -1.89 23.16 -1.67
N LYS A 99 -2.71 22.80 -2.67
CA LYS A 99 -4.04 22.22 -2.49
C LYS A 99 -3.97 20.70 -2.48
N LYS A 100 -4.66 20.06 -1.54
CA LYS A 100 -4.69 18.60 -1.41
C LYS A 100 -6.04 18.04 -1.84
N ASP A 101 -6.02 16.95 -2.59
CA ASP A 101 -7.15 16.06 -2.86
C ASP A 101 -6.77 14.62 -2.48
N ASN A 102 -7.76 13.81 -2.08
CA ASN A 102 -7.57 12.43 -1.64
C ASN A 102 -8.55 11.50 -2.34
N ARG A 103 -8.04 10.35 -2.80
CA ARG A 103 -8.86 9.24 -3.28
C ARG A 103 -8.65 8.04 -2.39
N ARG A 104 -9.76 7.46 -1.94
CA ARG A 104 -9.76 6.21 -1.19
C ARG A 104 -10.38 5.11 -2.03
N ILE A 105 -9.64 4.03 -2.23
CA ILE A 105 -10.05 2.87 -3.02
C ILE A 105 -10.01 1.65 -2.12
N GLU A 106 -11.06 0.83 -2.18
CA GLU A 106 -11.14 -0.42 -1.43
C GLU A 106 -11.12 -1.60 -2.40
N LYS A 107 -10.24 -2.57 -2.14
CA LYS A 107 -10.14 -3.81 -2.91
C LYS A 107 -10.18 -4.99 -1.97
N ILE A 108 -11.02 -5.95 -2.30
CA ILE A 108 -11.15 -7.21 -1.57
C ILE A 108 -10.51 -8.29 -2.44
N TYR A 109 -9.46 -8.93 -1.91
CA TYR A 109 -8.81 -10.08 -2.52
C TYR A 109 -9.31 -11.36 -1.86
N TYR A 110 -9.75 -12.31 -2.68
CA TYR A 110 -10.10 -13.66 -2.24
C TYR A 110 -8.87 -14.58 -2.32
N MET A 111 -8.89 -15.71 -1.60
CA MET A 111 -7.70 -16.56 -1.37
C MET A 111 -6.99 -17.03 -2.65
N ASP A 112 -7.75 -17.33 -3.70
CA ASP A 112 -7.21 -17.91 -4.94
C ASP A 112 -6.80 -16.85 -5.97
N GLN A 113 -6.86 -15.56 -5.61
CA GLN A 113 -6.55 -14.47 -6.51
C GLN A 113 -5.14 -13.93 -6.28
N GLU A 114 -4.43 -13.67 -7.37
CA GLU A 114 -3.24 -12.83 -7.31
C GLU A 114 -3.60 -11.47 -6.71
N ARG A 115 -2.86 -11.04 -5.70
CA ARG A 115 -3.10 -9.77 -5.00
C ARG A 115 -2.49 -8.60 -5.76
N LYS A 116 -2.78 -8.53 -7.06
CA LYS A 116 -2.35 -7.47 -7.98
C LYS A 116 -3.54 -6.57 -8.29
N SER A 117 -3.29 -5.28 -8.47
CA SER A 117 -4.33 -4.33 -8.86
C SER A 117 -3.73 -3.18 -9.64
N SER A 118 -4.43 -2.77 -10.70
CA SER A 118 -4.12 -1.55 -11.41
C SER A 118 -5.10 -0.46 -10.98
N PHE A 119 -4.58 0.74 -10.74
CA PHE A 119 -5.34 1.90 -10.30
C PHE A 119 -5.22 2.99 -11.34
N LYS A 120 -6.32 3.70 -11.59
CA LYS A 120 -6.36 4.87 -12.48
C LYS A 120 -7.37 5.88 -11.93
N GLU A 121 -6.86 6.92 -11.30
CA GLU A 121 -7.65 7.93 -10.61
C GLU A 121 -7.51 9.31 -11.22
N LYS A 122 -8.62 10.03 -11.27
CA LYS A 122 -8.69 11.39 -11.81
C LYS A 122 -8.89 12.40 -10.68
N PHE A 123 -7.98 13.36 -10.63
CA PHE A 123 -8.00 14.49 -9.71
C PHE A 123 -8.28 15.77 -10.48
N VAL A 124 -9.12 16.63 -9.92
CA VAL A 124 -9.54 17.88 -10.56
C VAL A 124 -9.30 19.03 -9.61
N PHE A 125 -8.31 19.86 -9.93
CA PHE A 125 -7.99 21.05 -9.16
C PHE A 125 -8.49 22.29 -9.88
N LYS A 126 -9.28 23.11 -9.18
CA LYS A 126 -9.76 24.39 -9.70
C LYS A 126 -9.00 25.53 -9.04
N ASN A 127 -8.49 26.46 -9.86
CA ASN A 127 -7.87 27.70 -9.39
C ASN A 127 -8.38 28.88 -10.23
N GLY A 128 -9.45 29.52 -9.75
CA GLY A 128 -10.21 30.49 -10.55
C GLY A 128 -10.75 29.85 -11.83
N ASN A 129 -10.45 30.46 -12.98
CA ASN A 129 -10.88 29.97 -14.30
C ASN A 129 -10.00 28.83 -14.86
N LYS A 130 -8.90 28.48 -14.18
CA LYS A 130 -8.00 27.40 -14.61
C LYS A 130 -8.42 26.10 -13.92
N VAL A 131 -8.71 25.08 -14.72
CA VAL A 131 -8.98 23.71 -14.26
C VAL A 131 -7.82 22.82 -14.66
N ARG A 132 -7.13 22.24 -13.68
CA ARG A 132 -6.11 21.20 -13.89
C ARG A 132 -6.77 19.84 -13.69
N VAL A 133 -6.56 18.96 -14.66
CA VAL A 133 -7.05 17.58 -14.61
C VAL A 133 -5.84 16.68 -14.64
N ILE A 134 -5.61 15.96 -13.55
CA ILE A 134 -4.45 15.11 -13.38
C ILE A 134 -4.96 13.68 -13.22
N THR A 135 -4.48 12.80 -14.08
CA THR A 135 -4.77 11.37 -14.01
C THR A 135 -3.55 10.66 -13.47
N VAL A 136 -3.71 9.92 -12.38
CA VAL A 136 -2.66 9.11 -11.78
C VAL A 136 -3.00 7.65 -12.03
N ALA A 137 -2.08 6.90 -12.61
CA ALA A 137 -2.20 5.45 -12.73
C ALA A 137 -0.95 4.75 -12.19
N PHE A 138 -1.15 3.60 -11.56
CA PHE A 138 -0.07 2.76 -11.04
C PHE A 138 -0.57 1.34 -10.81
N ASP A 139 0.36 0.41 -10.77
CA ASP A 139 0.11 -0.97 -10.38
C ASP A 139 0.53 -1.20 -8.93
N GLY A 140 -0.21 -2.07 -8.27
CA GLY A 140 -0.02 -2.43 -6.88
C GLY A 140 0.02 -3.95 -6.70
N VAL A 141 0.98 -4.44 -5.93
CA VAL A 141 1.10 -5.85 -5.55
C VAL A 141 1.22 -5.97 -4.04
N LEU A 142 0.33 -6.74 -3.42
CA LEU A 142 0.36 -7.04 -1.99
C LEU A 142 1.02 -8.40 -1.75
N GLU A 143 2.16 -8.40 -1.05
CA GLU A 143 2.98 -9.59 -0.76
C GLU A 143 3.07 -9.84 0.76
#